data_AF-A0A948WD79-F1
#
_entry.id   AF-A0A948WD79-F1
#
_cell.length_a   1.000
_cell.length_b   1.000
_cell.length_c   1.000
_cell.angle_alpha   90.00
_cell.angle_beta   90.00
_cell.angle_gamma   90.00
#
_symmetry.space_group_name_H-M   'P 1'
#
loop_
_entity.id
_entity.type
_entity.pdbx_description
1 polymer ?
#
loop_
_entity_poly.entity_id
_entity_poly.type
_entity_poly.pdbx_seq_one_letter_code
_entity_poly.pdbx_strand_id
1 'polypeptide(L)'
;MTTAMLAGNRKPATDRQRFERSIGAMWNLGIVALGPMDAPPERAHEVLGERVARKFPDGMGSYLFWTTDGAGAFDQHGGLTANLTIHCSSGEVARTAVAIFQDHGVDAAAPPAPATVVIFPSATGPEGS
;
A
#
# COMPACT_ATOMS: atom_id res chain seq x y z
N MET A 1 -11.71 -40.17 -21.10
CA MET A 1 -12.42 -39.33 -20.13
C MET A 1 -11.52 -38.17 -19.79
N THR A 2 -11.80 -37.00 -20.36
CA THR A 2 -10.92 -35.81 -20.27
C THR A 2 -11.52 -34.87 -19.23
N THR A 3 -10.90 -34.80 -18.06
CA THR A 3 -11.27 -33.82 -17.02
C THR A 3 -10.66 -32.48 -17.38
N ALA A 4 -11.39 -31.66 -18.14
CA ALA A 4 -11.16 -30.23 -18.20
C ALA A 4 -11.64 -29.64 -16.86
N MET A 5 -10.72 -29.49 -15.90
CA MET A 5 -10.99 -28.69 -14.71
C MET A 5 -11.22 -27.25 -15.14
N LEU A 6 -12.42 -26.75 -14.81
CA LEU A 6 -12.84 -25.37 -14.93
C LEU A 6 -11.78 -24.44 -14.32
N ALA A 7 -11.00 -23.79 -15.17
CA ALA A 7 -10.36 -22.53 -14.84
C ALA A 7 -11.51 -21.53 -14.59
N GLY A 8 -11.97 -21.47 -13.34
CA GLY A 8 -13.01 -20.54 -12.92
C GLY A 8 -12.61 -19.13 -13.32
N ASN A 9 -13.52 -18.48 -14.05
CA ASN A 9 -13.41 -17.15 -14.64
C ASN A 9 -13.30 -16.05 -13.57
N ARG A 10 -12.28 -16.09 -12.70
CA ARG A 10 -12.03 -15.05 -11.70
C ARG A 10 -11.51 -13.84 -12.44
N LYS A 11 -12.29 -12.75 -12.43
CA LYS A 11 -11.82 -11.44 -12.87
C LYS A 11 -10.48 -11.14 -12.15
N PRO A 12 -9.45 -10.67 -12.87
CA PRO A 12 -8.19 -10.29 -12.24
C PRO A 12 -8.45 -9.23 -11.15
N ALA A 13 -7.68 -9.31 -10.05
CA ALA A 13 -7.83 -8.39 -8.94
C ALA A 13 -7.50 -6.95 -9.38
N THR A 14 -8.32 -5.99 -8.95
CA THR A 14 -8.09 -4.55 -9.21
C THR A 14 -6.88 -4.05 -8.42
N ASP A 15 -6.31 -2.91 -8.81
CA ASP A 15 -5.16 -2.32 -8.09
C ASP A 15 -5.52 -2.06 -6.63
N ARG A 16 -6.74 -1.55 -6.37
CA ARG A 16 -7.25 -1.36 -5.00
C ARG A 16 -7.29 -2.67 -4.21
N GLN A 17 -7.76 -3.76 -4.81
CA GLN A 17 -7.81 -5.07 -4.13
C GLN A 17 -6.40 -5.61 -3.81
N ARG A 18 -5.43 -5.40 -4.70
CA ARG A 18 -4.04 -5.79 -4.46
C ARG A 18 -3.38 -4.94 -3.38
N PHE A 19 -3.65 -3.63 -3.41
CA PHE A 19 -3.24 -2.70 -2.36
C PHE A 19 -3.80 -3.12 -1.00
N GLU A 20 -5.11 -3.33 -0.87
CA GLU A 20 -5.77 -3.74 0.38
C GLU A 20 -5.23 -5.08 0.91
N ARG A 21 -4.92 -6.04 0.03
CA ARG A 21 -4.25 -7.30 0.43
C ARG A 21 -2.85 -7.05 0.98
N SER A 22 -2.09 -6.15 0.35
CA SER A 22 -0.76 -5.75 0.82
C SER A 22 -0.83 -5.13 2.21
N ILE A 23 -1.82 -4.26 2.45
CA ILE A 23 -2.11 -3.70 3.79
C ILE A 23 -2.37 -4.82 4.80
N GLY A 24 -3.20 -5.81 4.46
CA GLY A 24 -3.45 -6.97 5.32
C GLY A 24 -2.20 -7.78 5.66
N ALA A 25 -1.30 -7.99 4.68
CA ALA A 25 -0.04 -8.68 4.89
C ALA A 25 0.90 -7.90 5.83
N MET A 26 0.93 -6.56 5.72
CA MET A 26 1.71 -5.70 6.62
C MET A 26 1.25 -5.82 8.08
N TRP A 27 -0.07 -5.87 8.31
CA TRP A 27 -0.62 -6.09 9.65
C TRP A 27 -0.18 -7.42 10.25
N ASN A 28 -0.10 -8.49 9.45
CA ASN A 28 0.38 -9.80 9.92
C ASN A 28 1.87 -9.80 10.30
N LEU A 29 2.65 -8.84 9.78
CA LEU A 29 4.06 -8.62 10.13
C LEU A 29 4.25 -7.61 11.27
N GLY A 30 3.16 -7.14 11.89
CA GLY A 30 3.20 -6.16 12.98
C GLY A 30 3.44 -4.72 12.53
N ILE A 31 3.31 -4.43 11.23
CA ILE A 31 3.38 -3.06 10.69
C ILE A 31 1.98 -2.47 10.69
N VAL A 32 1.78 -1.40 11.46
CA VAL A 32 0.51 -0.68 11.51
C VAL A 32 0.33 0.13 10.24
N ALA A 33 -0.67 -0.22 9.43
CA ALA A 33 -0.98 0.49 8.19
C ALA A 33 -2.31 1.24 8.32
N LEU A 34 -2.30 2.57 8.17
CA LEU A 34 -3.46 3.43 8.40
C LEU A 34 -3.65 4.47 7.29
N GLY A 35 -4.87 4.68 6.84
CA GLY A 35 -5.22 5.77 5.92
C GLY A 35 -6.67 5.70 5.45
N PRO A 36 -7.14 6.68 4.65
CA PRO A 36 -6.50 7.97 4.38
C PRO A 36 -6.55 8.93 5.58
N MET A 37 -5.46 9.65 5.80
CA MET A 37 -5.36 10.66 6.85
C MET A 37 -5.64 12.06 6.31
N ASP A 38 -6.55 12.77 6.99
CA ASP A 38 -6.85 14.18 6.72
C ASP A 38 -5.91 15.10 7.51
N ALA A 39 -4.61 15.03 7.17
CA ALA A 39 -3.56 15.85 7.76
C ALA A 39 -2.32 15.86 6.84
N PRO A 40 -1.49 16.92 6.89
CA PRO A 40 -0.17 16.91 6.27
C PRO A 40 0.70 15.75 6.79
N PRO A 41 1.62 15.18 5.97
CA PRO A 41 2.43 14.03 6.35
C PRO A 41 3.21 14.20 7.66
N GLU A 42 3.76 15.37 7.91
CA GLU A 42 4.52 15.68 9.13
C GLU A 42 3.63 15.55 10.37
N ARG A 43 2.42 16.11 10.30
CA ARG A 43 1.45 16.04 11.40
C ARG A 43 0.90 14.62 11.57
N ALA A 44 0.68 13.90 10.47
CA ALA A 44 0.27 12.51 10.49
C ALA A 44 1.34 11.61 11.14
N HIS A 45 2.63 11.85 10.86
CA HIS A 45 3.75 11.18 11.52
C HIS A 45 3.74 11.39 13.04
N GLU A 46 3.56 12.61 13.52
CA GLU A 46 3.49 12.90 14.96
C GLU A 46 2.33 12.14 15.63
N VAL A 47 1.12 12.28 15.09
CA VAL A 47 -0.09 11.67 15.67
C VAL A 47 -0.01 10.14 15.66
N LEU A 48 0.48 9.56 14.56
CA LEU A 48 0.64 8.11 14.46
C LEU A 48 1.79 7.60 15.33
N GLY A 49 2.92 8.31 15.35
CA GLY A 49 4.06 7.98 16.20
C GLY A 49 3.64 7.88 17.66
N GLU A 50 2.94 8.88 18.18
CA GLU A 50 2.41 8.85 19.55
C GLU A 50 1.41 7.71 19.78
N ARG A 51 0.49 7.48 18.83
CA ARG A 51 -0.53 6.43 18.94
C ARG A 51 0.13 5.04 19.01
N VAL A 52 1.11 4.80 18.16
CA VAL A 52 1.82 3.54 18.09
C VAL A 52 2.71 3.36 19.33
N ALA A 53 3.42 4.40 19.77
CA ALA A 53 4.19 4.37 21.01
C ALA A 53 3.33 4.06 22.25
N ARG A 54 2.12 4.63 22.36
CA ARG A 54 1.18 4.30 23.45
C ARG A 54 0.69 2.85 23.37
N LYS A 55 0.50 2.31 22.16
CA LYS A 55 0.01 0.94 21.96
C LYS A 55 1.10 -0.11 22.18
N PHE A 56 2.34 0.24 21.87
CA PHE A 56 3.51 -0.64 21.95
C PHE A 56 4.64 0.06 22.71
N PRO A 57 4.52 0.23 24.05
CA PRO A 57 5.46 1.02 24.84
C PRO A 57 6.90 0.49 24.83
N ASP A 58 7.07 -0.82 24.63
CA ASP A 58 8.38 -1.49 24.59
C ASP A 58 8.87 -1.78 23.16
N GLY A 59 8.12 -1.38 22.13
CA GLY A 59 8.40 -1.70 20.72
C GLY A 59 8.81 -0.49 19.89
N MET A 60 9.56 -0.71 18.81
CA MET A 60 9.94 0.35 17.84
C MET A 60 8.76 0.91 17.03
N GLY A 61 7.56 0.36 17.17
CA GLY A 61 6.35 0.94 16.61
C GLY A 61 6.40 1.16 15.10
N SER A 62 6.50 0.08 14.32
CA SER A 62 6.50 0.18 12.86
C SER A 62 5.13 0.55 12.32
N TYR A 63 5.07 1.62 11.54
CA TYR A 63 3.85 2.05 10.88
C TYR A 63 4.10 2.62 9.48
N LEU A 64 3.02 2.66 8.70
CA LEU A 64 2.91 3.38 7.44
C LEU A 64 1.52 3.99 7.27
N PHE A 65 1.43 5.04 6.45
CA PHE A 65 0.17 5.71 6.17
C PHE A 65 0.15 6.42 4.82
N TRP A 66 -1.04 6.86 4.41
CA TRP A 66 -1.23 7.73 3.25
C TRP A 66 -2.26 8.81 3.56
N THR A 67 -2.19 9.92 2.82
CA THR A 67 -3.08 11.08 3.00
C THR A 67 -4.33 10.98 2.12
N THR A 68 -5.33 11.82 2.42
CA THR A 68 -6.57 11.96 1.62
C THR A 68 -6.31 12.31 0.16
N ASP A 69 -5.28 13.12 -0.14
CA ASP A 69 -4.84 13.40 -1.51
C ASP A 69 -4.47 12.12 -2.26
N GLY A 70 -3.85 11.16 -1.56
CA GLY A 70 -3.53 9.85 -2.11
C GLY A 70 -4.76 8.94 -2.27
N ALA A 71 -5.78 9.05 -1.43
CA ALA A 71 -7.00 8.23 -1.59
C ALA A 71 -7.80 8.56 -2.85
N GLY A 72 -7.67 9.79 -3.38
CA GLY A 72 -8.21 10.16 -4.69
C GLY A 72 -7.54 9.48 -5.88
N ALA A 73 -6.43 8.74 -5.66
CA ALA A 73 -5.69 8.08 -6.73
C ALA A 73 -6.39 6.83 -7.28
N PHE A 74 -7.40 6.28 -6.61
CA PHE A 74 -8.18 5.14 -7.12
C PHE A 74 -9.49 5.60 -7.75
N ASP A 75 -9.78 5.16 -8.97
CA ASP A 75 -11.07 5.39 -9.60
C ASP A 75 -12.20 4.52 -8.97
N GLN A 76 -13.43 4.73 -9.47
CA GLN A 76 -14.62 3.99 -9.04
C GLN A 76 -14.57 2.48 -9.36
N HIS A 77 -13.70 2.06 -10.27
CA HIS A 77 -13.48 0.66 -10.64
C HIS A 77 -12.32 0.03 -9.86
N GLY A 78 -11.64 0.81 -9.02
CA GLY A 78 -10.50 0.39 -8.23
C GLY A 78 -9.18 0.32 -9.00
N GLY A 79 -9.09 0.96 -10.17
CA GLY A 79 -7.84 1.19 -10.88
C GLY A 79 -7.09 2.37 -10.27
N LEU A 80 -5.78 2.27 -10.15
CA LEU A 80 -4.94 3.36 -9.68
C LEU A 80 -4.63 4.30 -10.87
N THR A 81 -5.08 5.55 -10.81
CA THR A 81 -4.99 6.53 -11.90
C THR A 81 -3.91 7.59 -11.68
N ALA A 82 -3.37 7.68 -10.48
CA ALA A 82 -2.27 8.57 -10.12
C ALA A 82 -1.31 7.87 -9.15
N ASN A 83 -0.09 8.39 -9.03
CA ASN A 83 0.87 7.87 -8.05
C ASN A 83 0.32 8.03 -6.63
N LEU A 84 0.40 6.97 -5.83
CA LEU A 84 0.04 6.98 -4.42
C LEU A 84 1.31 6.98 -3.57
N THR A 85 1.51 8.04 -2.81
CA THR A 85 2.62 8.13 -1.84
C THR A 85 2.19 7.55 -0.50
N ILE A 86 2.98 6.58 -0.02
CA ILE A 86 2.89 5.97 1.30
C ILE A 86 4.06 6.49 2.14
N HIS A 87 3.77 7.00 3.33
CA HIS A 87 4.74 7.47 4.31
C HIS A 87 5.03 6.37 5.31
N CYS A 88 6.30 6.17 5.67
CA CYS A 88 6.76 5.08 6.52
C CYS A 88 7.53 5.62 7.72
N SER A 89 7.37 4.96 8.87
CA SER A 89 8.12 5.27 10.10
C SER A 89 9.65 5.16 9.96
N SER A 90 10.14 4.29 9.09
CA SER A 90 11.58 4.16 8.81
C SER A 90 11.86 3.64 7.39
N GLY A 91 13.13 3.71 6.97
CA GLY A 91 13.57 3.15 5.69
C GLY A 91 13.44 1.62 5.61
N GLU A 92 13.59 0.90 6.72
CA GLU A 92 13.36 -0.54 6.83
C GLU A 92 11.90 -0.89 6.54
N VAL A 93 10.97 -0.10 7.10
CA VAL A 93 9.54 -0.25 6.84
C VAL A 93 9.23 0.04 5.38
N ALA A 94 9.82 1.09 4.79
CA ALA A 94 9.65 1.39 3.36
C ALA A 94 10.13 0.24 2.45
N ARG A 95 11.32 -0.33 2.72
CA ARG A 95 11.84 -1.49 1.96
C ARG A 95 10.95 -2.72 2.09
N THR A 96 10.47 -2.98 3.31
CA THR A 96 9.55 -4.09 3.58
C THR A 96 8.22 -3.89 2.85
N ALA A 97 7.71 -2.66 2.86
CA ALA A 97 6.46 -2.32 2.17
C ALA A 97 6.59 -2.48 0.65
N VAL A 98 7.68 -2.04 0.03
CA VAL A 98 7.96 -2.28 -1.40
C VAL A 98 7.91 -3.78 -1.72
N ALA A 99 8.61 -4.61 -0.94
CA ALA A 99 8.62 -6.06 -1.18
C ALA A 99 7.21 -6.67 -1.11
N ILE A 100 6.39 -6.27 -0.13
CA ILE A 100 5.02 -6.76 0.02
C ILE A 100 4.11 -6.27 -1.11
N PHE A 101 4.23 -5.01 -1.53
CA PHE A 101 3.45 -4.47 -2.65
C PHE A 101 3.78 -5.25 -3.92
N GLN A 102 5.07 -5.44 -4.22
CA GLN A 102 5.51 -6.16 -5.41
C GLN A 102 5.08 -7.64 -5.39
N ASP A 103 5.14 -8.32 -4.24
CA ASP A 103 4.65 -9.70 -4.07
C ASP A 103 3.14 -9.84 -4.38
N HIS A 104 2.36 -8.79 -4.10
CA HIS A 104 0.93 -8.73 -4.45
C HIS A 104 0.65 -8.14 -5.85
N GLY A 105 1.69 -7.93 -6.66
CA GLY A 105 1.55 -7.38 -8.01
C GLY A 105 1.12 -5.92 -8.05
N VAL A 106 1.57 -5.13 -7.07
CA VAL A 106 1.48 -3.67 -7.02
C VAL A 106 2.86 -3.10 -7.34
N ASP A 107 2.95 -2.25 -8.36
CA ASP A 107 4.21 -1.60 -8.72
C ASP A 107 4.55 -0.50 -7.70
N ALA A 108 5.71 -0.63 -7.06
CA ALA A 108 6.12 0.24 -5.97
C ALA A 108 7.64 0.41 -5.92
N ALA A 109 8.07 1.61 -5.54
CA ALA A 109 9.47 1.93 -5.30
C ALA A 109 9.64 2.81 -4.05
N ALA A 110 10.77 2.66 -3.35
CA ALA A 110 11.15 3.53 -2.25
C ALA A 110 12.27 4.49 -2.71
N PRO A 111 12.03 5.81 -2.77
CA PRO A 111 13.10 6.76 -3.02
C PRO A 111 14.12 6.79 -1.86
N PRO A 112 15.33 7.35 -2.07
CA PRO A 112 16.41 7.30 -1.08
C PRO A 112 16.10 8.03 0.24
N ALA A 113 15.31 9.10 0.17
CA ALA A 113 14.80 9.86 1.30
C ALA A 113 13.65 10.79 0.82
N PRO A 114 12.70 11.15 1.70
CA PRO A 114 12.44 10.60 3.03
C PRO A 114 11.94 9.14 2.98
N ALA A 115 11.65 8.52 4.13
CA ALA A 115 11.14 7.16 4.23
C ALA A 115 9.70 7.05 3.67
N THR A 116 9.61 6.95 2.35
CA THR A 116 8.35 6.85 1.60
C THR A 116 8.40 5.68 0.63
N VAL A 117 7.22 5.28 0.16
CA VAL A 117 7.02 4.36 -0.96
C VAL A 117 6.08 5.06 -1.94
N VAL A 118 6.44 5.07 -3.21
CA VAL A 118 5.57 5.52 -4.29
C VAL A 118 5.01 4.29 -4.97
N ILE A 119 3.69 4.18 -5.02
CA ILE A 119 2.97 3.17 -5.77
C ILE A 119 2.58 3.79 -7.11
N PHE A 120 2.89 3.11 -8.20
CA PHE A 120 2.62 3.59 -9.56
C PHE A 120 1.34 2.96 -10.11
N PRO A 121 0.53 3.70 -10.88
CA PRO A 121 -0.49 3.13 -11.74
C PRO A 121 0.07 1.93 -12.50
N SER A 122 -0.62 0.79 -12.45
CA SER A 122 -0.33 -0.31 -13.35
C SER A 122 -0.35 0.27 -14.77
N ALA A 123 0.74 0.14 -15.52
CA ALA A 123 0.74 0.53 -16.92
C ALA A 123 -0.39 -0.24 -17.60
N THR A 124 -1.49 0.44 -17.87
CA THR A 124 -2.49 -0.05 -18.80
C THR A 124 -1.77 -0.11 -20.13
N GLY A 125 -1.28 -1.31 -20.48
CA GLY A 125 -0.99 -1.60 -21.87
C GLY A 125 -2.21 -1.15 -22.68
N PRO A 126 -2.04 -0.47 -23.82
CA PRO A 126 -3.16 -0.11 -24.67
C PRO A 126 -3.81 -1.39 -25.18
N GLU A 127 -4.82 -1.90 -24.48
CA GLU A 127 -5.76 -2.86 -25.05
C GLU A 127 -6.72 -2.08 -25.95
N GLY A 128 -6.35 -1.94 -27.23
CA GLY A 128 -7.23 -1.42 -28.26
C GLY A 128 -6.53 -0.58 -29.33
N SER A 129 -5.92 -1.23 -30.32
CA SER A 129 -5.78 -0.71 -31.69
C SER A 129 -6.26 -1.77 -32.67
#